data_AF-A0A7Y8XZF4-F1
#
_entry.id   AF-A0A7Y8XZF4-F1
#
_cell.length_a   1.000
_cell.length_b   1.000
_cell.length_c   1.000
_cell.angle_alpha   90.00
_cell.angle_beta   90.00
_cell.angle_gamma   90.00
#
_symmetry.space_group_name_H-M   'P 1'
#
loop_
_entity.id
_entity.type
_entity.pdbx_description
1 polymer ?
#
loop_
_entity_poly.entity_id
_entity_poly.type
_entity_poly.pdbx_seq_one_letter_code
_entity_poly.pdbx_strand_id
1 'polypeptide(L)'
;MAAATPTIIDQQYVSGNSLVDYLKAQKELTFYSEAENNFRKTILLSAASFFEKEFTDLLSDFAKSQSDGNQMIMSIIKQKAISRQYHTNFDWDSSNANKFFALFGNEFKTKMANQVKENADLDKSIKAFLEIGSERNKMVHQNFAEITIEKTAEEIYKLYKTSLLFIETMKSELIKKKVN
;
A
#
# COMPACT_ATOMS: atom_id res chain seq x y z
N MET A 1 14.62 17.33 6.77
CA MET A 1 14.09 16.12 6.10
C MET A 1 14.05 16.42 4.62
N ALA A 2 14.75 15.65 3.77
CA ALA A 2 14.64 15.82 2.33
C ALA A 2 13.19 15.54 1.91
N ALA A 3 12.54 16.44 1.18
CA ALA A 3 11.21 16.19 0.66
C ALA A 3 11.30 14.95 -0.25
N ALA A 4 10.64 13.86 0.15
CA ALA A 4 10.55 12.66 -0.68
C ALA A 4 9.98 13.05 -2.04
N THR A 5 10.58 12.55 -3.12
CA THR A 5 10.12 12.81 -4.49
C THR A 5 8.63 12.45 -4.59
N PRO A 6 7.79 13.34 -5.16
CA PRO A 6 6.37 13.06 -5.32
C PRO A 6 6.17 11.76 -6.12
N THR A 7 5.36 10.88 -5.57
CA THR A 7 4.97 9.63 -6.23
C THR A 7 3.88 9.88 -7.27
N ILE A 8 3.58 8.84 -8.06
CA ILE A 8 2.45 8.88 -9.00
C ILE A 8 1.10 9.10 -8.29
N ILE A 9 0.97 8.65 -7.04
CA ILE A 9 -0.27 8.83 -6.25
C ILE A 9 -0.40 10.28 -5.79
N ASP A 10 0.69 10.94 -5.41
CA ASP A 10 0.68 12.36 -5.07
C ASP A 10 0.27 13.21 -6.29
N GLN A 11 0.78 12.90 -7.48
CA GLN A 11 0.42 13.57 -8.73
C GLN A 11 -1.04 13.37 -9.12
N GLN A 12 -1.54 12.14 -8.98
CA GLN A 12 -2.92 11.80 -9.25
C GLN A 12 -3.87 12.50 -8.27
N TYR A 13 -3.49 12.61 -6.99
CA TYR A 13 -4.27 13.33 -5.99
C TYR A 13 -4.44 14.81 -6.35
N VAL A 14 -3.34 15.48 -6.68
CA VAL A 14 -3.36 16.90 -7.09
C VAL A 14 -4.19 17.09 -8.36
N SER A 15 -4.00 16.22 -9.36
CA SER A 15 -4.73 16.32 -10.63
C SER A 15 -6.23 16.09 -10.47
N GLY A 16 -6.62 15.08 -9.67
CA GLY A 16 -8.03 14.78 -9.43
C GLY A 16 -8.75 15.86 -8.65
N ASN A 17 -8.13 16.41 -7.60
CA ASN A 17 -8.70 17.57 -6.89
C ASN A 17 -8.84 18.79 -7.80
N SER A 18 -7.83 19.07 -8.64
CA SER A 18 -7.90 20.19 -9.59
C SER A 18 -9.11 20.08 -10.53
N LEU A 19 -9.43 18.87 -11.01
CA LEU A 19 -10.61 18.64 -11.85
C LEU A 19 -11.92 18.81 -11.07
N VAL A 20 -12.00 18.22 -9.88
CA VAL A 20 -13.19 18.29 -9.01
C VAL A 20 -13.47 19.75 -8.61
N ASP A 21 -12.44 20.50 -8.21
CA ASP A 21 -12.53 21.92 -7.85
C ASP A 21 -12.93 22.78 -9.05
N TYR A 22 -12.40 22.49 -10.24
CA TYR A 22 -12.80 23.18 -11.47
C TYR A 22 -14.30 23.00 -11.76
N LEU A 23 -14.81 21.77 -11.73
CA LEU A 23 -16.22 21.48 -11.99
C LEU A 23 -17.14 22.14 -10.94
N LYS A 24 -16.72 22.13 -9.67
CA LYS A 24 -17.41 22.83 -8.59
C LYS A 24 -17.47 24.34 -8.83
N ALA A 25 -16.37 24.95 -9.25
CA ALA A 25 -16.29 26.37 -9.55
C ALA A 25 -17.17 26.78 -10.75
N GLN A 26 -17.30 25.91 -11.75
CA GLN A 26 -18.20 26.11 -12.90
C GLN A 26 -19.68 25.87 -12.56
N LYS A 27 -20.02 25.45 -11.32
CA LYS A 27 -21.37 25.09 -10.87
C LYS A 27 -21.99 23.90 -11.62
N GLU A 28 -21.15 23.06 -12.21
CA GLU A 28 -21.55 21.84 -12.90
C GLU A 28 -21.76 20.69 -11.90
N LEU A 29 -22.79 20.81 -11.06
CA LEU A 29 -22.97 19.96 -9.86
C LEU A 29 -23.09 18.46 -10.18
N THR A 30 -23.74 18.10 -11.29
CA THR A 30 -23.87 16.69 -11.72
C THR A 30 -22.51 16.12 -12.11
N PHE A 31 -21.75 16.83 -12.94
CA PHE A 31 -20.42 16.41 -13.36
C PHE A 31 -19.42 16.41 -12.19
N TYR A 32 -19.54 17.38 -11.27
CA TYR A 32 -18.78 17.40 -10.02
C TYR A 32 -19.00 16.09 -9.23
N SER A 33 -20.26 15.71 -8.99
CA SER A 33 -20.56 14.52 -8.20
C SER A 33 -20.06 13.23 -8.87
N GLU A 34 -20.22 13.12 -10.19
CA GLU A 34 -19.71 11.99 -10.96
C GLU A 34 -18.17 11.92 -10.94
N ALA A 35 -17.50 13.06 -11.16
CA ALA A 35 -16.04 13.16 -11.12
C ALA A 35 -15.49 12.83 -9.73
N GLU A 36 -16.11 13.32 -8.66
CA GLU A 36 -15.73 13.02 -7.28
C GLU A 36 -15.89 11.52 -6.97
N ASN A 37 -17.02 10.91 -7.36
CA ASN A 37 -17.26 9.47 -7.19
C ASN A 37 -16.21 8.63 -7.92
N ASN A 38 -15.94 8.95 -9.18
CA ASN A 38 -14.95 8.23 -9.99
C ASN A 38 -13.54 8.44 -9.47
N PHE A 39 -13.20 9.66 -9.04
CA PHE A 39 -11.89 9.98 -8.50
C PHE A 39 -11.59 9.20 -7.22
N ARG A 40 -12.56 9.13 -6.28
CA ARG A 40 -12.44 8.31 -5.06
C ARG A 40 -12.14 6.84 -5.36
N LYS A 41 -12.86 6.24 -6.32
CA LYS A 41 -12.62 4.86 -6.77
C LYS A 41 -11.22 4.70 -7.35
N THR A 42 -10.84 5.64 -8.21
CA THR A 42 -9.57 5.55 -8.95
C THR A 42 -8.37 5.74 -8.04
N ILE A 43 -8.40 6.71 -7.12
CA ILE A 43 -7.28 6.96 -6.20
C ILE A 43 -7.09 5.83 -5.19
N LEU A 44 -8.17 5.23 -4.68
CA LEU A 44 -8.10 4.06 -3.81
C LEU A 44 -7.46 2.87 -4.53
N LEU A 45 -7.93 2.55 -5.74
CA LEU A 45 -7.36 1.46 -6.53
C LEU A 45 -5.89 1.71 -6.88
N SER A 46 -5.55 2.96 -7.21
CA SER A 46 -4.18 3.35 -7.55
C SER A 46 -3.25 3.24 -6.34
N ALA A 47 -3.68 3.69 -5.16
CA ALA A 47 -2.92 3.55 -3.92
C ALA A 47 -2.69 2.07 -3.55
N ALA A 48 -3.73 1.23 -3.67
CA ALA A 48 -3.60 -0.20 -3.43
C ALA A 48 -2.64 -0.87 -4.43
N SER A 49 -2.72 -0.52 -5.71
CA SER A 49 -1.84 -1.02 -6.76
C SER A 49 -0.39 -0.57 -6.56
N PHE A 50 -0.17 0.66 -6.11
CA PHE A 50 1.15 1.17 -5.73
C PHE A 50 1.78 0.30 -4.65
N PHE A 51 1.06 0.02 -3.56
CA PHE A 51 1.62 -0.83 -2.51
C PHE A 51 1.83 -2.28 -2.94
N GLU A 52 0.96 -2.83 -3.79
CA GLU A 52 1.15 -4.16 -4.38
C GLU A 52 2.48 -4.23 -5.16
N LYS A 53 2.81 -3.19 -5.93
CA LYS A 53 4.08 -3.08 -6.63
C LYS A 53 5.26 -2.97 -5.65
N GLU A 54 5.18 -2.06 -4.69
CA GLU A 54 6.25 -1.82 -3.72
C GLU A 54 6.59 -3.07 -2.88
N PHE A 55 5.58 -3.81 -2.40
CA PHE A 55 5.81 -5.05 -1.65
C PHE A 55 6.34 -6.18 -2.53
N THR A 56 5.88 -6.27 -3.78
CA THR A 56 6.39 -7.23 -4.76
C THR A 56 7.87 -6.99 -5.08
N ASP A 57 8.25 -5.72 -5.24
CA ASP A 57 9.64 -5.32 -5.48
C ASP A 57 10.49 -5.56 -4.24
N LEU A 58 10.00 -5.18 -3.05
CA LEU A 58 10.66 -5.44 -1.78
C LEU A 58 11.00 -6.92 -1.59
N LEU A 59 10.06 -7.83 -1.85
CA LEU A 59 10.30 -9.27 -1.76
C LEU A 59 11.33 -9.75 -2.79
N SER A 60 11.30 -9.16 -3.99
CA SER A 60 12.28 -9.47 -5.05
C SER A 60 13.69 -9.01 -4.66
N ASP A 61 13.83 -7.82 -4.10
CA ASP A 61 15.09 -7.24 -3.63
C ASP A 61 15.63 -7.98 -2.40
N PHE A 62 14.75 -8.32 -1.46
CA PHE A 62 15.08 -9.20 -0.34
C PHE A 62 15.65 -10.54 -0.84
N ALA A 63 14.94 -11.23 -1.73
CA ALA A 63 15.37 -12.50 -2.30
C ALA A 63 16.74 -12.39 -2.98
N LYS A 64 16.94 -11.34 -3.78
CA LYS A 64 18.21 -11.06 -4.46
C LYS A 64 19.34 -10.82 -3.46
N SER A 65 19.09 -10.05 -2.39
CA SER A 65 20.09 -9.72 -1.38
C SER A 65 20.53 -10.91 -0.54
N GLN A 66 19.61 -11.81 -0.18
CA GLN A 66 19.91 -12.96 0.69
C GLN A 66 20.43 -14.18 -0.09
N SER A 67 20.14 -14.26 -1.39
CA SER A 67 20.61 -15.36 -2.25
C SER A 67 21.91 -15.06 -2.99
N ASP A 68 22.52 -13.89 -2.75
CA ASP A 68 23.65 -13.36 -3.52
C ASP A 68 23.41 -13.42 -5.04
N GLY A 69 22.16 -13.16 -5.46
CA GLY A 69 21.74 -13.20 -6.86
C GLY A 69 21.58 -14.60 -7.47
N ASN A 70 21.55 -15.67 -6.67
CA ASN A 70 21.31 -17.03 -7.18
C ASN A 70 19.94 -17.16 -7.86
N GLN A 71 19.95 -17.38 -9.18
CA GLN A 71 18.75 -17.36 -10.01
C GLN A 71 17.75 -18.48 -9.67
N MET A 72 18.20 -19.65 -9.20
CA MET A 72 17.30 -20.74 -8.84
C MET A 72 16.51 -20.39 -7.58
N ILE A 73 17.19 -19.86 -6.56
CA ILE A 73 16.54 -19.43 -5.30
C ILE A 73 15.57 -18.28 -5.59
N MET A 74 15.99 -17.28 -6.37
CA MET A 74 15.13 -16.16 -6.77
C MET A 74 13.88 -16.64 -7.52
N SER A 75 14.02 -17.62 -8.42
CA SER A 75 12.89 -18.17 -9.18
C SER A 75 11.88 -18.88 -8.29
N ILE A 76 12.34 -19.67 -7.32
CA ILE A 76 11.47 -20.35 -6.35
C ILE A 76 10.70 -19.31 -5.52
N ILE A 77 11.39 -18.31 -4.97
CA ILE A 77 10.76 -17.25 -4.18
C ILE A 77 9.75 -16.47 -5.02
N LYS A 78 10.11 -16.11 -6.27
CA LYS A 78 9.20 -15.42 -7.18
C LYS A 78 7.92 -16.23 -7.43
N GLN A 79 8.03 -17.54 -7.63
CA GLN A 79 6.87 -18.40 -7.88
C GLN A 79 6.02 -18.62 -6.62
N LYS A 80 6.65 -18.73 -5.45
CA LYS A 80 5.97 -19.16 -4.20
C LYS A 80 5.51 -18.02 -3.29
N ALA A 81 6.15 -16.85 -3.33
CA ALA A 81 5.90 -15.75 -2.40
C ALA A 81 5.54 -14.42 -3.07
N ILE A 82 5.77 -14.28 -4.39
CA ILE A 82 5.59 -13.00 -5.10
C ILE A 82 4.43 -13.11 -6.11
N SER A 83 4.56 -14.00 -7.09
CA SER A 83 3.63 -14.08 -8.22
C SER A 83 2.22 -14.42 -7.76
N ARG A 84 1.31 -13.44 -7.85
CA ARG A 84 -0.10 -13.55 -7.43
C ARG A 84 -0.28 -13.88 -5.94
N GLN A 85 0.72 -13.62 -5.10
CA GLN A 85 0.65 -13.91 -3.65
C GLN A 85 0.42 -12.66 -2.79
N TYR A 86 0.41 -11.46 -3.37
CA TYR A 86 0.22 -10.24 -2.59
C TYR A 86 -1.05 -10.28 -1.71
N HIS A 87 -2.17 -10.74 -2.27
CA HIS A 87 -3.44 -10.84 -1.53
C HIS A 87 -3.43 -11.91 -0.43
N THR A 88 -2.56 -12.93 -0.52
CA THR A 88 -2.42 -13.99 0.49
C THR A 88 -1.41 -13.65 1.57
N ASN A 89 -0.44 -12.79 1.28
CA ASN A 89 0.61 -12.38 2.20
C ASN A 89 0.08 -11.58 3.41
N PHE A 90 -1.06 -10.89 3.24
CA PHE A 90 -1.70 -10.12 4.30
C PHE A 90 -3.04 -10.74 4.73
N ASP A 91 -3.49 -10.33 5.90
CA ASP A 91 -4.82 -10.62 6.42
C ASP A 91 -5.59 -9.29 6.47
N TRP A 92 -6.44 -9.06 5.46
CA TRP A 92 -7.09 -7.77 5.21
C TRP A 92 -8.22 -7.45 6.20
N ASP A 93 -8.67 -8.46 6.96
CA ASP A 93 -9.65 -8.30 8.03
C ASP A 93 -8.97 -8.15 9.41
N SER A 94 -7.63 -8.21 9.45
CA SER A 94 -6.84 -8.05 10.66
C SER A 94 -6.46 -6.60 10.93
N SER A 95 -6.02 -6.33 12.15
CA SER A 95 -5.47 -5.04 12.59
C SER A 95 -3.94 -4.99 12.63
N ASN A 96 -3.26 -6.06 12.17
CA ASN A 96 -1.81 -6.19 12.23
C ASN A 96 -1.26 -6.98 11.03
N ALA A 97 0.03 -6.78 10.74
CA ALA A 97 0.72 -7.43 9.61
C ALA A 97 1.44 -8.74 10.00
N ASN A 98 1.03 -9.42 11.08
CA ASN A 98 1.74 -10.60 11.58
C ASN A 98 1.80 -11.76 10.58
N LYS A 99 0.79 -11.91 9.72
CA LYS A 99 0.77 -12.91 8.64
C LYS A 99 1.91 -12.69 7.65
N PHE A 100 2.14 -11.43 7.28
CA PHE A 100 3.26 -11.04 6.43
C PHE A 100 4.60 -11.24 7.15
N PHE A 101 4.72 -10.83 8.42
CA PHE A 101 5.96 -11.02 9.16
C PHE A 101 6.34 -12.49 9.34
N ALA A 102 5.34 -13.37 9.48
CA ALA A 102 5.56 -14.80 9.61
C ALA A 102 6.22 -15.44 8.37
N LEU A 103 6.11 -14.81 7.19
CA LEU A 103 6.79 -15.27 5.96
C LEU A 103 8.31 -15.31 6.12
N PHE A 104 8.86 -14.49 7.01
CA PHE A 104 10.30 -14.39 7.29
C PHE A 104 10.72 -15.17 8.54
N GLY A 105 9.82 -15.96 9.12
CA GLY A 105 10.07 -16.79 10.30
C GLY A 105 9.63 -16.15 11.63
N ASN A 106 9.58 -16.99 12.68
CA ASN A 106 9.04 -16.63 13.99
C ASN A 106 9.86 -15.56 14.72
N GLU A 107 11.18 -15.55 14.54
CA GLU A 107 12.07 -14.56 15.14
C GLU A 107 11.78 -13.16 14.59
N PHE A 108 11.69 -13.04 13.26
CA PHE A 108 11.36 -11.78 12.60
C PHE A 108 9.96 -11.29 12.99
N LYS A 109 8.97 -12.19 13.01
CA LYS A 109 7.63 -11.87 13.49
C LYS A 109 7.62 -11.32 14.91
N THR A 110 8.32 -11.97 15.84
CA THR A 110 8.37 -11.53 17.23
C THR A 110 9.05 -10.17 17.36
N LYS A 111 10.17 -9.97 16.66
CA LYS A 111 10.87 -8.69 16.60
C LYS A 111 9.96 -7.56 16.10
N MET A 112 9.33 -7.74 14.94
CA MET A 112 8.46 -6.73 14.35
C MET A 112 7.23 -6.46 15.23
N ALA A 113 6.63 -7.50 15.81
CA ALA A 113 5.49 -7.32 16.71
C ALA A 113 5.84 -6.47 17.94
N ASN A 114 7.06 -6.60 18.49
CA ASN A 114 7.52 -5.75 19.59
C ASN A 114 7.79 -4.31 19.11
N GLN A 115 8.45 -4.15 17.98
CA GLN A 115 8.71 -2.83 17.38
C GLN A 115 7.42 -2.06 17.08
N VAL A 116 6.38 -2.75 16.60
CA VAL A 116 5.05 -2.16 16.37
C VAL A 116 4.40 -1.71 17.68
N LYS A 117 4.52 -2.49 18.77
CA LYS A 117 3.99 -2.11 20.09
C LYS A 117 4.70 -0.88 20.67
N GLU A 118 5.99 -0.74 20.41
CA GLU A 118 6.81 0.36 20.91
C GLU A 118 6.73 1.62 20.04
N ASN A 119 6.22 1.51 18.82
CA ASN A 119 6.13 2.62 17.85
C ASN A 119 4.69 2.81 17.35
N ALA A 120 3.98 3.76 17.96
CA ALA A 120 2.60 4.09 17.62
C ALA A 120 2.43 4.56 16.16
N ASP A 121 3.44 5.24 15.58
CA ASP A 121 3.38 5.67 14.18
C ASP A 121 3.48 4.48 13.23
N LEU A 122 4.30 3.48 13.56
CA LEU A 122 4.40 2.24 12.79
C LEU A 122 3.08 1.44 12.86
N ASP A 123 2.50 1.28 14.05
CA ASP A 123 1.18 0.64 14.22
C ASP A 123 0.10 1.34 13.39
N LYS A 124 0.04 2.67 13.45
CA LYS A 124 -0.88 3.48 12.64
C LYS A 124 -0.65 3.30 11.14
N SER A 125 0.60 3.26 10.70
CA SER A 125 0.95 3.05 9.28
C SER A 125 0.50 1.70 8.75
N ILE A 126 0.64 0.64 9.57
CA ILE A 126 0.19 -0.72 9.23
C ILE A 126 -1.34 -0.76 9.13
N LYS A 127 -2.05 -0.18 10.09
CA LYS A 127 -3.52 -0.12 10.07
C LYS A 127 -4.03 0.64 8.85
N ALA A 128 -3.43 1.79 8.53
CA ALA A 128 -3.79 2.55 7.33
C ALA A 128 -3.56 1.74 6.05
N PHE A 129 -2.47 0.97 5.99
CA PHE A 129 -2.15 0.11 4.85
C PHE A 129 -3.17 -1.03 4.69
N LEU A 130 -3.50 -1.72 5.78
CA LEU A 130 -4.50 -2.80 5.78
C LEU A 130 -5.88 -2.28 5.40
N GLU A 131 -6.24 -1.08 5.85
CA GLU A 131 -7.51 -0.43 5.49
C GLU A 131 -7.60 -0.17 3.98
N ILE A 132 -6.56 0.36 3.33
CA ILE A 132 -6.52 0.52 1.86
C ILE A 132 -6.76 -0.80 1.15
N GLY A 133 -6.10 -1.88 1.61
CA GLY A 133 -6.26 -3.20 1.02
C GLY A 133 -7.66 -3.79 1.23
N SER A 134 -8.23 -3.62 2.43
CA SER A 134 -9.60 -4.04 2.75
C SER A 134 -10.62 -3.31 1.87
N GLU A 135 -10.50 -1.98 1.75
CA GLU A 135 -11.36 -1.17 0.87
C GLU A 135 -11.23 -1.58 -0.60
N ARG A 136 -10.01 -1.85 -1.08
CA ARG A 136 -9.80 -2.40 -2.44
C ARG A 136 -10.45 -3.77 -2.61
N ASN A 137 -10.40 -4.65 -1.60
CA ASN A 137 -11.06 -5.95 -1.68
C ASN A 137 -12.57 -5.80 -1.79
N LYS A 138 -13.19 -4.89 -1.01
CA LYS A 138 -14.61 -4.57 -1.14
C LYS A 138 -14.95 -4.13 -2.57
N MET A 139 -14.13 -3.25 -3.17
CA MET A 139 -14.33 -2.78 -4.54
C MET A 139 -14.27 -3.87 -5.61
N VAL A 140 -13.42 -4.89 -5.42
CA VAL A 140 -13.22 -5.95 -6.42
C VAL A 140 -14.16 -7.15 -6.22
N HIS A 141 -14.71 -7.32 -5.02
CA HIS A 141 -15.69 -8.37 -4.73
C HIS A 141 -17.15 -7.90 -4.88
N GLN A 142 -17.42 -6.59 -4.81
CA GLN A 142 -18.75 -6.03 -5.07
C GLN A 142 -18.86 -5.55 -6.52
N ASN A 143 -20.08 -5.25 -6.97
CA ASN A 143 -20.27 -4.65 -8.29
C ASN A 143 -19.62 -3.24 -8.29
N PHE A 144 -18.52 -3.10 -9.05
CA PHE A 144 -17.74 -1.86 -9.12
C PHE A 144 -18.56 -0.63 -9.52
N ALA A 145 -19.61 -0.81 -10.34
CA ALA A 145 -20.51 0.27 -10.71
C ALA A 145 -21.40 0.73 -9.55
N GLU A 146 -21.81 -0.20 -8.69
CA GLU A 146 -22.76 0.03 -7.59
C GLU A 146 -22.07 0.36 -6.26
N ILE A 147 -20.77 0.04 -6.11
CA ILE A 147 -20.09 0.29 -4.84
C ILE A 147 -20.01 1.78 -4.53
N THR A 148 -20.43 2.12 -3.31
CA THR A 148 -20.24 3.44 -2.72
C THR A 148 -19.03 3.38 -1.81
N ILE A 149 -18.03 4.21 -2.09
CA ILE A 149 -16.91 4.40 -1.18
C ILE A 149 -17.32 5.47 -0.17
N GLU A 150 -17.39 5.10 1.10
CA GLU A 150 -17.77 6.01 2.18
C GLU A 150 -16.73 7.10 2.42
N LYS A 151 -15.45 6.79 2.16
CA LYS A 151 -14.33 7.71 2.35
C LYS A 151 -14.27 8.77 1.25
N THR A 152 -13.80 9.95 1.62
CA THR A 152 -13.41 11.02 0.70
C THR A 152 -12.06 10.74 0.04
N ALA A 153 -11.76 11.43 -1.06
CA ALA A 153 -10.46 11.34 -1.71
C ALA A 153 -9.31 11.79 -0.79
N GLU A 154 -9.56 12.80 0.06
CA GLU A 154 -8.62 13.28 1.07
C GLU A 154 -8.31 12.20 2.12
N GLU A 155 -9.34 11.51 2.63
CA GLU A 155 -9.14 10.43 3.60
C GLU A 155 -8.35 9.27 3.00
N ILE A 156 -8.65 8.87 1.76
CA ILE A 156 -7.89 7.84 1.04
C ILE A 156 -6.43 8.26 0.86
N TYR A 157 -6.20 9.52 0.46
CA TYR A 157 -4.85 10.04 0.31
C TYR A 157 -4.09 10.11 1.64
N LYS A 158 -4.77 10.49 2.73
CA LYS A 158 -4.19 10.48 4.07
C LYS A 158 -3.82 9.07 4.53
N LEU A 159 -4.66 8.07 4.26
CA LEU A 159 -4.31 6.66 4.50
C LEU A 159 -3.05 6.32 3.72
N TYR A 160 -3.01 6.63 2.42
CA TYR A 160 -1.85 6.39 1.56
C TYR A 160 -0.56 6.99 2.14
N LYS A 161 -0.56 8.28 2.51
CA LYS A 161 0.61 8.95 3.10
C LYS A 161 1.03 8.32 4.41
N THR A 162 0.06 7.92 5.24
CA THR A 162 0.31 7.28 6.54
C THR A 162 0.95 5.90 6.34
N SER A 163 0.50 5.14 5.35
CA SER A 163 1.01 3.81 5.01
C SER A 163 2.45 3.80 4.46
N LEU A 164 2.96 4.92 3.96
CA LEU A 164 4.34 4.99 3.43
C LEU A 164 5.40 4.62 4.48
N LEU A 165 5.16 4.93 5.76
CA LEU A 165 6.09 4.55 6.82
C LEU A 165 6.25 3.02 6.94
N PHE A 166 5.18 2.26 6.67
CA PHE A 166 5.23 0.81 6.75
C PHE A 166 6.18 0.23 5.70
N ILE A 167 6.03 0.65 4.43
CA ILE A 167 6.90 0.16 3.36
C ILE A 167 8.36 0.57 3.57
N GLU A 168 8.62 1.81 4.02
CA GLU A 168 9.98 2.27 4.30
C GLU A 168 10.63 1.51 5.47
N THR A 169 9.85 1.21 6.51
CA THR A 169 10.31 0.35 7.60
C THR A 169 10.67 -1.04 7.09
N MET A 170 9.83 -1.64 6.25
CA MET A 170 10.09 -2.97 5.71
C MET A 170 11.31 -3.01 4.79
N LYS A 171 11.52 -1.98 3.95
CA LYS A 171 12.75 -1.83 3.16
C LYS A 171 13.99 -1.79 4.06
N SER A 172 13.94 -1.00 5.14
CA SER A 172 15.05 -0.89 6.08
C SER A 172 15.34 -2.20 6.84
N GLU A 173 14.31 -2.96 7.20
CA GLU A 173 14.45 -4.19 7.97
C GLU A 173 14.91 -5.39 7.12
N LEU A 174 14.53 -5.43 5.84
CA LEU A 174 14.79 -6.59 4.97
C LEU A 174 15.99 -6.41 4.03
N ILE A 175 16.24 -5.19 3.56
CA ILE A 175 17.32 -4.91 2.63
C ILE A 175 18.53 -4.46 3.43
N LYS A 176 19.53 -5.34 3.57
CA LYS A 176 20.83 -4.96 4.16
C LYS A 176 21.42 -3.81 3.33
N LYS A 177 21.67 -2.66 3.96
CA LYS A 177 22.61 -1.69 3.39
C LYS A 177 23.95 -2.39 3.28
N LYS A 178 24.49 -2.56 2.07
CA LYS A 178 25.91 -2.91 1.92
C LYS A 178 26.69 -1.78 2.57
N VAL A 179 27.22 -2.03 3.77
CA VAL A 179 28.29 -1.22 4.33
C VAL A 179 29.48 -1.52 3.44
N ASN A 180 29.81 -0.58 2.56
CA ASN A 180 31.09 -0.56 1.86
C ASN A 180 32.19 -0.18 2.85
#